data_AF-A0A974Z6M6-F1
#
_entry.id   AF-A0A974Z6M6-F1
#
_cell.length_a   1.000
_cell.length_b   1.000
_cell.length_c   1.000
_cell.angle_alpha   90.00
_cell.angle_beta   90.00
_cell.angle_gamma   90.00
#
_symmetry.space_group_name_H-M   'P 1'
#
loop_
_entity.id
_entity.type
_entity.pdbx_description
1 polymer ?
#
loop_
_entity_poly.entity_id
_entity_poly.type
_entity_poly.pdbx_seq_one_letter_code
_entity_poly.pdbx_strand_id
1 'polypeptide(L)'
;MNAVRLTAFAVLIAVTLVVTFFAARKTNTTTEYLAAGRGISAAQNGFAVAGDLMSAATVLGFTALIFLSGFDGWVLAIAAAVAFLLVLLLFAERMRNAGQLTVADVLSYRLRARPVRAMTASANLFIVTIYLIAQLVGSGVLIRTLSGLTSHRR
;
A
#
# COMPACT_ATOMS: atom_id res chain seq x y z
N MET A 1 16.41 18.93 20.97
CA MET A 1 15.25 18.03 20.82
C MET A 1 14.01 18.87 20.59
N ASN A 2 13.43 18.86 19.39
CA ASN A 2 12.25 19.68 19.09
C ASN A 2 11.00 18.89 19.47
N ALA A 3 10.55 19.03 20.73
CA ALA A 3 9.37 18.35 21.29
C ALA A 3 8.16 18.39 20.33
N VAL A 4 7.97 19.51 19.62
CA VAL A 4 6.94 19.71 18.60
C VAL A 4 6.91 18.60 17.54
N ARG A 5 8.06 18.12 17.04
CA ARG A 5 8.13 17.08 15.99
C ARG A 5 7.69 15.71 16.52
N LEU A 6 8.13 15.38 17.73
CA LEU A 6 7.83 14.10 18.36
C LEU A 6 6.35 14.05 18.77
N THR A 7 5.82 15.16 19.31
CA THR A 7 4.41 15.27 19.67
C THR A 7 3.52 15.19 18.45
N ALA A 8 3.85 15.87 17.34
CA ALA A 8 3.08 15.76 16.10
C ALA A 8 3.05 14.32 15.56
N PHE A 9 4.18 13.61 15.60
CA PHE A 9 4.28 12.21 15.20
C PHE A 9 3.42 11.29 16.09
N ALA A 10 3.49 11.47 17.41
CA ALA A 10 2.69 10.70 18.37
C ALA A 10 1.18 10.93 18.19
N VAL A 11 0.77 12.18 17.95
CA VAL A 11 -0.63 12.53 17.67
C VAL A 11 -1.11 11.85 16.38
N LEU A 12 -0.30 11.86 15.32
CA LEU A 12 -0.65 11.23 14.05
C LEU A 12 -0.84 9.70 14.21
N ILE A 13 0.05 9.04 14.96
CA ILE A 13 -0.09 7.62 15.29
C ILE A 13 -1.38 7.36 16.08
N ALA A 14 -1.64 8.17 17.12
CA ALA A 14 -2.82 8.01 17.96
C ALA A 14 -4.12 8.17 17.16
N VAL A 15 -4.22 9.20 16.31
CA VAL A 15 -5.38 9.40 15.42
C VAL A 15 -5.58 8.20 14.49
N THR A 16 -4.51 7.71 13.87
CA THR A 16 -4.57 6.56 12.96
C THR A 16 -5.08 5.30 13.68
N LEU A 17 -4.57 5.04 14.89
CA LEU A 17 -5.02 3.93 15.74
C LEU A 17 -6.49 4.05 16.13
N VAL A 18 -6.93 5.24 16.56
CA VAL A 18 -8.32 5.49 16.96
C VAL A 18 -9.27 5.26 15.79
N VAL A 19 -8.97 5.83 14.61
CA VAL A 19 -9.78 5.62 13.39
C VAL A 19 -9.84 4.15 13.01
N THR A 20 -8.69 3.45 13.04
CA THR A 20 -8.62 2.02 12.71
C THR A 20 -9.41 1.17 13.70
N PHE A 21 -9.34 1.48 15.00
CA PHE A 21 -10.06 0.76 16.04
C PHE A 21 -11.58 0.90 15.88
N PHE A 22 -12.08 2.11 15.61
CA PHE A 22 -13.50 2.32 15.34
C PHE A 22 -13.96 1.64 14.04
N ALA A 23 -13.14 1.66 13.00
CA ALA A 23 -13.43 0.96 11.74
C ALA A 23 -13.46 -0.57 11.93
N ALA A 24 -12.50 -1.13 12.68
CA ALA A 24 -12.42 -2.56 12.97
C ALA A 24 -13.65 -3.07 13.72
N ARG A 25 -14.21 -2.28 14.66
CA ARG A 25 -15.44 -2.64 15.39
C ARG A 25 -16.70 -2.70 14.53
N LYS A 26 -16.71 -2.07 13.36
CA LYS A 26 -17.86 -2.05 12.44
C LYS A 26 -17.89 -3.21 11.45
N THR A 27 -16.86 -4.06 11.42
CA THR A 27 -16.71 -5.11 10.41
C THR A 27 -16.98 -6.47 11.01
N ASN A 28 -18.10 -7.12 10.65
CA ASN A 28 -18.51 -8.40 11.25
C ASN A 28 -18.55 -9.57 10.24
N THR A 29 -18.50 -9.29 8.93
CA THR A 29 -18.56 -10.33 7.88
C THR A 29 -17.39 -10.24 6.89
N THR A 30 -17.06 -11.35 6.23
CA THR A 30 -15.96 -11.41 5.24
C THR A 30 -16.19 -10.47 4.06
N THR A 31 -17.44 -10.25 3.65
CA THR A 31 -17.81 -9.30 2.58
C THR A 31 -17.70 -7.84 3.04
N GLU A 32 -17.96 -7.55 4.32
CA GLU A 32 -17.66 -6.25 4.90
C GLU A 32 -16.14 -6.03 5.02
N TYR A 33 -15.38 -7.07 5.36
CA TYR A 33 -13.93 -6.97 5.49
C TYR A 33 -13.21 -6.83 4.14
N LEU A 34 -13.59 -7.62 3.13
CA LEU A 34 -12.90 -7.65 1.84
C LEU A 34 -13.47 -6.67 0.80
N ALA A 35 -14.75 -6.30 0.91
CA ALA A 35 -15.41 -5.44 -0.08
C ALA A 35 -16.16 -4.27 0.54
N ALA A 36 -16.03 -4.03 1.85
CA ALA A 36 -16.76 -2.97 2.57
C ALA A 36 -18.27 -3.01 2.31
N GLY A 37 -18.83 -4.21 2.15
CA GLY A 37 -20.25 -4.41 1.83
C GLY A 37 -20.67 -3.82 0.47
N ARG A 38 -19.73 -3.47 -0.41
CA ARG A 38 -19.93 -2.73 -1.67
C ARG A 38 -20.53 -1.34 -1.48
N GLY A 39 -20.45 -0.78 -0.27
CA GLY A 39 -21.06 0.52 0.09
C GLY A 39 -20.14 1.73 -0.08
N ILE A 40 -18.88 1.55 -0.48
CA ILE A 40 -17.93 2.65 -0.67
C ILE A 40 -18.17 3.33 -2.02
N SER A 41 -18.29 4.67 -2.01
CA SER A 41 -18.44 5.44 -3.25
C SER A 41 -17.19 5.36 -4.13
N ALA A 42 -17.36 5.50 -5.45
CA ALA A 42 -16.25 5.45 -6.40
C ALA A 42 -15.12 6.45 -6.08
N ALA A 43 -15.48 7.67 -5.64
CA ALA A 43 -14.52 8.69 -5.24
C ALA A 43 -13.72 8.28 -3.99
N GLN A 44 -14.39 7.77 -2.95
CA GLN A 44 -13.72 7.30 -1.73
C GLN A 44 -12.81 6.10 -2.00
N ASN A 45 -13.23 5.16 -2.84
CA ASN A 45 -12.39 4.04 -3.26
C ASN A 45 -11.18 4.52 -4.07
N GLY A 46 -11.37 5.50 -4.96
CA GLY A 46 -10.29 6.12 -5.73
C GLY A 46 -9.25 6.78 -4.83
N PHE A 47 -9.67 7.55 -3.83
CA PHE A 47 -8.75 8.14 -2.84
C PHE A 47 -8.05 7.07 -2.00
N ALA A 48 -8.73 6.00 -1.60
CA ALA A 48 -8.13 4.91 -0.83
C ALA A 48 -7.01 4.22 -1.63
N VAL A 49 -7.26 3.89 -2.91
CA VAL A 49 -6.27 3.29 -3.81
C VAL A 49 -5.10 4.24 -4.08
N ALA A 50 -5.38 5.52 -4.31
CA ALA A 50 -4.33 6.52 -4.49
C ALA A 50 -3.44 6.63 -3.24
N GLY A 51 -4.03 6.53 -2.05
CA GLY A 51 -3.31 6.49 -0.78
C GLY A 51 -2.44 5.24 -0.62
N ASP A 52 -2.96 4.06 -0.98
CA ASP A 52 -2.22 2.79 -0.92
C ASP A 52 -1.00 2.77 -1.87
N LEU A 53 -1.12 3.43 -3.03
CA LEU A 53 0.00 3.61 -3.96
C LEU A 53 1.15 4.45 -3.35
N MET A 54 0.84 5.34 -2.41
CA MET A 54 1.80 6.24 -1.79
C MET A 54 2.50 5.57 -0.59
N SER A 55 3.58 4.85 -0.89
CA SER A 55 4.43 4.23 0.12
C SER A 55 5.80 4.91 0.25
N ALA A 56 6.53 4.61 1.33
CA ALA A 56 7.93 5.04 1.48
C ALA A 56 8.81 4.56 0.32
N ALA A 57 8.54 3.37 -0.23
CA ALA A 57 9.26 2.85 -1.39
C ALA A 57 8.96 3.66 -2.65
N THR A 58 7.70 4.06 -2.85
CA THR A 58 7.28 4.88 -3.98
C THR A 58 7.92 6.27 -3.92
N VAL A 59 7.87 6.91 -2.75
CA VAL A 59 8.44 8.26 -2.54
C VAL A 59 9.96 8.25 -2.68
N LEU A 60 10.65 7.36 -1.96
CA LEU A 60 12.12 7.29 -2.02
C LEU A 60 12.60 6.75 -3.37
N GLY A 61 11.90 5.78 -3.96
CA GLY A 61 12.24 5.17 -5.23
C GLY A 61 12.17 6.15 -6.39
N PHE A 62 11.04 6.86 -6.56
CA PHE A 62 10.94 7.86 -7.63
C PHE A 62 11.84 9.07 -7.39
N THR A 63 12.02 9.51 -6.13
CA THR A 63 12.95 10.60 -5.83
C THR A 63 14.40 10.22 -6.18
N ALA A 64 14.82 9.00 -5.83
CA ALA A 64 16.15 8.48 -6.19
C ALA A 64 16.30 8.31 -7.71
N LEU A 65 15.26 7.80 -8.40
CA LEU A 65 15.27 7.63 -9.85
C LEU A 65 15.44 8.98 -10.56
N ILE A 66 14.71 10.01 -10.15
CA ILE A 66 14.83 11.36 -10.72
C ILE A 66 16.20 11.97 -10.39
N PHE A 67 16.69 11.76 -9.16
CA PHE A 67 18.02 12.25 -8.77
C PHE A 67 19.14 11.65 -9.64
N LEU A 68 19.05 10.37 -9.99
CA LEU A 68 20.05 9.67 -10.81
C LEU A 68 19.89 9.94 -12.31
N SER A 69 18.65 10.01 -12.80
CA SER A 69 18.33 10.03 -14.23
C SER A 69 17.95 11.42 -14.75
N GLY A 70 17.91 12.43 -13.87
CA GLY A 70 17.45 13.77 -14.21
C GLY A 70 15.99 13.79 -14.67
N PHE A 71 15.70 14.59 -15.70
CA PHE A 71 14.34 14.78 -16.22
C PHE A 71 13.72 13.48 -16.80
N ASP A 72 14.54 12.59 -17.34
CA ASP A 72 14.06 11.31 -17.89
C ASP A 72 13.44 10.41 -16.80
N GLY A 73 13.91 10.54 -15.55
CA GLY A 73 13.32 9.86 -14.39
C GLY A 73 11.89 10.31 -14.09
N TRP A 74 11.54 11.55 -14.42
CA TRP A 74 10.19 12.08 -14.23
C TRP A 74 9.20 11.50 -15.26
N VAL A 75 9.65 11.33 -16.50
CA VAL A 75 8.87 10.65 -17.55
C VAL A 75 8.58 9.20 -17.16
N LEU A 76 9.57 8.50 -16.60
CA LEU A 76 9.38 7.14 -16.07
C LEU A 76 8.40 7.10 -14.89
N ALA A 77 8.41 8.09 -14.01
CA ALA A 77 7.45 8.17 -12.90
C ALA A 77 6.00 8.34 -13.39
N ILE A 78 5.78 9.19 -14.40
CA ILE A 78 4.47 9.35 -15.03
C ILE A 78 4.06 8.07 -15.76
N ALA A 79 4.97 7.47 -16.53
CA ALA A 79 4.70 6.23 -17.22
C ALA A 79 4.27 5.11 -16.26
N ALA A 80 4.93 5.00 -15.10
CA ALA A 80 4.56 4.06 -14.05
C ALA A 80 3.16 4.35 -13.47
N ALA A 81 2.82 5.61 -13.22
CA ALA A 81 1.49 6.00 -12.73
C ALA A 81 0.38 5.68 -13.76
N VAL A 82 0.61 5.99 -15.04
CA VAL A 82 -0.33 5.68 -16.13
C VAL A 82 -0.47 4.17 -16.31
N ALA A 83 0.63 3.42 -16.30
CA ALA A 83 0.60 1.96 -16.38
C ALA A 83 -0.21 1.35 -15.22
N PHE A 84 -0.03 1.87 -14.01
CA PHE A 84 -0.83 1.45 -12.85
C PHE A 84 -2.32 1.69 -13.06
N LEU A 85 -2.72 2.88 -13.54
CA LEU A 85 -4.12 3.17 -13.84
C LEU A 85 -4.69 2.22 -14.91
N LEU A 86 -3.93 1.94 -15.96
CA LEU A 86 -4.35 1.00 -17.01
C LEU A 86 -4.54 -0.42 -16.47
N VAL A 87 -3.60 -0.91 -15.66
CA VAL A 87 -3.70 -2.21 -14.98
C VAL A 87 -4.91 -2.23 -14.07
N LEU A 88 -5.13 -1.17 -13.28
CA LEU A 88 -6.27 -1.08 -12.39
C LEU A 88 -7.59 -1.12 -13.16
N LEU A 89 -7.73 -0.37 -14.25
CA LEU A 89 -8.95 -0.41 -15.08
C LEU A 89 -9.17 -1.79 -15.71
N LEU A 90 -8.11 -2.39 -16.27
CA LEU A 90 -8.20 -3.69 -16.95
C LEU A 90 -8.52 -4.84 -15.97
N PHE A 91 -7.84 -4.88 -14.82
CA PHE A 91 -8.05 -5.93 -13.83
C PHE A 91 -9.30 -5.69 -12.99
N ALA A 92 -9.61 -4.45 -12.62
CA ALA A 92 -10.80 -4.15 -11.81
C ALA A 92 -12.08 -4.58 -12.53
N GLU A 93 -12.19 -4.35 -13.84
CA GLU A 93 -13.36 -4.79 -14.60
C GLU A 93 -13.47 -6.32 -14.64
N ARG A 94 -12.35 -7.03 -14.86
CA ARG A 94 -12.33 -8.50 -14.84
C ARG A 94 -12.69 -9.08 -13.48
N MET A 95 -12.16 -8.50 -12.40
CA MET A 95 -12.48 -8.93 -11.04
C MET A 95 -13.93 -8.61 -10.67
N ARG A 96 -14.45 -7.43 -11.07
CA ARG A 96 -15.86 -7.06 -10.89
C ARG A 96 -16.80 -8.05 -11.58
N ASN A 97 -16.49 -8.42 -12.82
CA ASN A 97 -17.31 -9.32 -13.62
C ASN A 97 -17.22 -10.79 -13.14
N ALA A 98 -16.10 -11.20 -12.53
CA ALA A 98 -15.94 -12.54 -11.97
C ALA A 98 -16.69 -12.75 -10.64
N GLY A 99 -17.11 -11.68 -9.96
CA GLY A 99 -17.87 -11.75 -8.70
C GLY A 99 -17.10 -12.29 -7.49
N GLN A 100 -15.81 -12.61 -7.65
CA GLN A 100 -14.94 -13.14 -6.61
C GLN A 100 -14.24 -12.02 -5.83
N LEU A 101 -13.90 -12.29 -4.56
CA LEU A 101 -13.31 -11.30 -3.66
C LEU A 101 -11.78 -11.25 -3.73
N THR A 102 -11.12 -12.32 -4.18
CA THR A 102 -9.66 -12.38 -4.26
C THR A 102 -9.16 -12.82 -5.64
N VAL A 103 -7.92 -12.42 -5.98
CA VAL A 103 -7.25 -12.84 -7.21
C VAL A 103 -7.10 -14.36 -7.28
N ALA A 104 -6.82 -15.00 -6.13
CA ALA A 104 -6.71 -16.46 -6.02
C ALA A 104 -8.03 -17.15 -6.38
N ASP A 105 -9.17 -16.58 -5.98
CA ASP A 105 -10.49 -17.12 -6.29
C ASP A 105 -10.80 -17.02 -7.79
N VAL A 106 -10.44 -15.89 -8.44
CA VAL A 106 -10.58 -15.72 -9.90
C VAL A 106 -9.72 -16.73 -10.67
N LEU A 107 -8.46 -16.92 -10.27
CA LEU A 107 -7.56 -17.91 -10.88
C LEU A 107 -8.06 -19.34 -10.67
N SER A 108 -8.62 -19.64 -9.49
CA SER A 108 -9.19 -20.95 -9.17
C SER A 108 -10.45 -21.29 -9.95
N TYR A 109 -11.10 -20.30 -10.58
CA TYR A 109 -12.29 -20.53 -11.40
C TYR A 109 -11.98 -21.31 -12.69
N ARG A 110 -10.76 -21.16 -13.24
CA ARG A 110 -10.32 -21.85 -14.47
C ARG A 110 -9.27 -22.94 -14.24
N LEU A 111 -8.75 -23.05 -13.02
CA LEU A 111 -7.62 -23.93 -12.66
C LEU A 111 -7.94 -24.75 -11.42
N ARG A 112 -7.07 -25.69 -11.04
CA ARG A 112 -7.25 -26.48 -9.81
C ARG A 112 -7.15 -25.60 -8.56
N ALA A 113 -8.23 -25.50 -7.80
CA ALA A 113 -8.36 -24.53 -6.71
C ALA A 113 -7.30 -24.68 -5.60
N ARG A 114 -7.01 -25.90 -5.13
CA ARG A 114 -6.05 -26.12 -4.02
C ARG A 114 -4.61 -25.68 -4.35
N PRO A 115 -3.96 -26.16 -5.43
CA PRO A 115 -2.59 -25.76 -5.74
C PRO A 115 -2.49 -24.28 -6.11
N VAL A 116 -3.46 -23.73 -6.83
CA VAL A 116 -3.45 -22.31 -7.23
C VAL A 116 -3.55 -21.38 -6.03
N ARG A 117 -4.43 -21.69 -5.07
CA ARG A 117 -4.55 -20.90 -3.84
C ARG A 117 -3.27 -20.97 -3.01
N ALA A 118 -2.65 -22.14 -2.90
CA ALA A 118 -1.37 -22.29 -2.21
C ALA A 118 -0.27 -21.46 -2.89
N MET A 119 -0.11 -21.58 -4.21
CA MET A 119 0.89 -20.81 -4.96
C MET A 119 0.67 -19.30 -4.85
N THR A 120 -0.58 -18.85 -4.99
CA THR A 120 -0.90 -17.41 -4.91
C THR A 120 -0.64 -16.87 -3.51
N ALA A 121 -1.00 -17.63 -2.46
CA ALA A 121 -0.72 -17.23 -1.08
C ALA A 121 0.79 -17.19 -0.79
N SER A 122 1.55 -18.20 -1.23
CA SER A 122 3.01 -18.25 -1.06
C SER A 122 3.72 -17.12 -1.79
N ALA A 123 3.36 -16.87 -3.05
CA ALA A 123 3.90 -15.77 -3.84
C ALA A 123 3.58 -14.41 -3.20
N ASN A 124 2.34 -14.22 -2.75
CA ASN A 124 1.94 -13.01 -2.05
C ASN A 124 2.74 -12.80 -0.76
N LEU A 125 2.88 -13.83 0.07
CA LEU A 125 3.65 -13.75 1.32
C LEU A 125 5.12 -13.41 1.05
N PHE A 126 5.72 -14.01 0.02
CA PHE A 126 7.09 -13.73 -0.38
C PHE A 126 7.29 -12.27 -0.80
N ILE A 127 6.43 -11.76 -1.70
CA ILE A 127 6.50 -10.38 -2.20
C ILE A 127 6.28 -9.39 -1.05
N VAL A 128 5.24 -9.61 -0.24
CA VAL A 128 4.91 -8.73 0.90
C VAL A 128 6.05 -8.72 1.92
N THR A 129 6.70 -9.85 2.18
CA THR A 129 7.83 -9.91 3.13
C THR A 129 8.99 -9.02 2.69
N ILE A 130 9.41 -9.12 1.42
CA ILE A 130 10.48 -8.27 0.87
C ILE A 130 10.06 -6.80 0.93
N TYR A 131 8.81 -6.51 0.56
CA TYR A 131 8.27 -5.17 0.54
C TYR A 131 8.22 -4.53 1.94
N LEU A 132 7.79 -5.29 2.97
CA LEU A 132 7.75 -4.83 4.35
C LEU A 132 9.14 -4.52 4.90
N ILE A 133 10.16 -5.31 4.54
CA ILE A 133 11.55 -5.01 4.92
C ILE A 133 11.97 -3.64 4.38
N ALA A 134 11.71 -3.37 3.09
CA ALA A 134 12.03 -2.08 2.49
C ALA A 134 11.29 -0.91 3.17
N GLN A 135 10.00 -1.10 3.49
CA GLN A 135 9.21 -0.07 4.19
C GLN A 135 9.68 0.18 5.63
N LEU A 136 10.07 -0.87 6.37
CA LEU A 136 10.60 -0.75 7.73
C LEU A 136 11.94 0.01 7.74
N VAL A 137 12.81 -0.25 6.77
CA VAL A 137 14.06 0.50 6.58
C VAL A 137 13.77 1.97 6.28
N GLY A 138 12.87 2.25 5.33
CA GLY A 138 12.46 3.61 4.99
C GLY A 138 11.88 4.36 6.20
N SER A 139 11.00 3.72 6.96
CA SER A 139 10.40 4.28 8.18
C SER A 139 11.44 4.53 9.28
N GLY A 140 12.43 3.63 9.42
CA GLY A 140 13.52 3.79 10.38
C GLY A 140 14.37 5.03 10.13
N VAL A 141 14.63 5.38 8.86
CA VAL A 141 15.33 6.61 8.49
C VAL A 141 14.51 7.84 8.89
N LEU A 142 13.19 7.82 8.67
CA LEU A 142 12.30 8.94 9.06
C LEU A 142 12.31 9.15 10.58
N ILE A 143 12.21 8.09 11.37
CA ILE A 143 12.23 8.17 12.85
C ILE A 143 13.57 8.72 13.36
N ARG A 144 14.69 8.33 12.77
CA ARG A 144 16.02 8.86 13.13
C ARG A 144 16.11 10.37 12.87
N THR A 145 15.62 10.83 11.73
CA THR A 145 15.60 12.26 11.38
C THR A 145 14.66 13.06 12.30
N LEU A 146 13.50 12.50 12.66
CA LEU A 146 12.51 13.17 13.51
C LEU A 146 12.93 13.26 14.99
N SER A 147 13.53 12.18 15.52
CA SER A 147 14.02 12.13 16.91
C SER A 147 15.25 13.01 17.15
N GLY A 148 15.93 13.44 16.08
CA GLY A 148 17.17 14.20 16.19
C GLY A 148 18.33 13.38 16.75
N LEU A 149 18.20 12.04 16.77
CA LEU A 149 19.28 11.10 17.07
C LEU A 149 20.27 11.01 15.91
N THR A 150 20.62 12.15 15.32
CA THR A 150 21.82 12.27 14.50
C THR A 150 22.98 12.10 15.46
N SER A 151 23.47 10.87 15.55
CA SER A 151 24.78 10.56 16.10
C SER A 151 25.77 11.48 15.39
N HIS A 152 26.24 12.48 16.12
CA HIS A 152 27.50 13.15 15.85
C HIS A 152 28.60 12.12 16.11
N ARG A 153 28.79 11.16 15.19
CA ARG A 153 30.00 10.32 15.17
C ARG A 153 30.52 10.21 13.76
N ARG A 154 31.80 10.58 13.71
CA ARG A 154 32.77 10.58 12.60
C ARG A 154 32.71 9.33 11.75
#